data_AF-A0A6G2V296-F1
#
_entry.id   AF-A0A6G2V296-F1
#
_cell.length_a   1.000
_cell.length_b   1.000
_cell.length_c   1.000
_cell.angle_alpha   90.00
_cell.angle_beta   90.00
_cell.angle_gamma   90.00
#
_symmetry.space_group_name_H-M   'P 1'
#
loop_
_entity.id
_entity.type
_entity.pdbx_description
1 polymer ?
#
loop_
_entity_poly.entity_id
_entity_poly.type
_entity_poly.pdbx_seq_one_letter_code
_entity_poly.pdbx_strand_id
1 'polypeptide(L)'
;MDHAWTAAQRLAGGLPLREALNDRDSAECWVALDLAVRYPPWYAPDGWDAPQTDRNAEPATALALCHRSGRIREAALDRVSRYPDLLPLLVVRCTDWAAPVRERARALLAEAPHAGLVAQAELILLLGRRERGGFAAEQLGRALREGPAEAVHPLL
;
A
#
# COMPACT_ATOMS: atom_id res chain seq x y z
N MET A 1 -17.09 1.60 3.02
CA MET A 1 -16.39 2.80 3.51
C MET A 1 -16.14 2.72 5.02
N ASP A 2 -17.13 2.39 5.84
CA ASP A 2 -16.93 2.28 7.32
C ASP A 2 -15.79 1.34 7.74
N HIS A 3 -15.67 0.15 7.15
CA HIS A 3 -14.60 -0.79 7.54
C HIS A 3 -13.17 -0.25 7.31
N ALA A 4 -12.95 0.54 6.25
CA ALA A 4 -11.65 1.11 5.96
C ALA A 4 -11.30 2.26 6.92
N TRP A 5 -12.30 3.05 7.30
CA TRP A 5 -12.13 4.07 8.33
C TRP A 5 -11.85 3.44 9.70
N THR A 6 -12.57 2.37 10.07
CA THR A 6 -12.29 1.60 11.28
C THR A 6 -10.86 1.04 11.28
N ALA A 7 -10.38 0.54 10.14
CA ALA A 7 -8.99 0.08 10.02
C ALA A 7 -8.00 1.25 10.22
N ALA A 8 -8.25 2.41 9.63
CA ALA A 8 -7.43 3.61 9.85
C ALA A 8 -7.39 4.03 11.32
N GLN A 9 -8.52 3.97 12.04
CA GLN A 9 -8.59 4.26 13.46
C GLN A 9 -7.80 3.24 14.31
N ARG A 10 -7.84 1.96 13.95
CA ARG A 10 -7.06 0.91 14.63
C ARG A 10 -5.57 1.09 14.43
N LEU A 11 -5.14 1.41 13.21
CA LEU A 11 -3.74 1.77 12.91
C LEU A 11 -3.28 2.98 13.73
N ALA A 12 -4.14 3.99 13.86
CA ALA A 12 -3.86 5.18 14.69
C ALA A 12 -3.79 4.83 16.19
N GLY A 13 -4.50 3.79 16.62
CA GLY A 13 -4.35 3.18 17.95
C GLY A 13 -3.10 2.32 18.11
N GLY A 14 -2.29 2.13 17.07
CA GLY A 14 -1.06 1.34 17.10
C GLY A 14 -1.26 -0.15 16.80
N LEU A 15 -2.44 -0.57 16.36
CA LEU A 15 -2.68 -1.98 16.01
C LEU A 15 -1.88 -2.36 14.75
N PRO A 16 -1.22 -3.54 14.70
CA PRO A 16 -0.50 -4.01 13.51
C PRO A 16 -1.36 -4.01 12.25
N LEU A 17 -0.74 -3.85 11.08
CA LEU A 17 -1.48 -3.59 9.84
C LEU A 17 -2.49 -4.70 9.49
N ARG A 18 -2.05 -5.96 9.59
CA ARG A 18 -2.89 -7.12 9.29
C ARG A 18 -4.08 -7.22 10.25
N GLU A 19 -3.85 -7.03 11.54
CA GLU A 19 -4.89 -7.01 12.57
C GLU A 19 -5.88 -5.86 12.37
N ALA A 20 -5.39 -4.66 12.01
CA ALA A 20 -6.23 -3.50 11.74
C ALA A 20 -7.22 -3.76 10.60
N LEU A 21 -6.81 -4.52 9.60
CA LEU A 21 -7.62 -4.96 8.46
C LEU A 21 -8.50 -6.17 8.77
N ASN A 22 -8.45 -6.75 9.98
CA ASN A 22 -9.03 -8.06 10.31
C ASN A 22 -8.60 -9.16 9.31
N ASP A 23 -7.31 -9.20 8.97
CA ASP A 23 -6.71 -10.16 8.03
C ASP A 23 -7.34 -10.14 6.62
N ARG A 24 -8.08 -9.08 6.29
CA ARG A 24 -8.60 -8.88 4.94
C ARG A 24 -7.45 -8.47 4.02
N ASP A 25 -7.20 -9.29 3.01
CA ASP A 25 -6.15 -9.08 2.02
C ASP A 25 -6.69 -9.03 0.59
N SER A 26 -7.83 -8.35 0.38
CA SER A 26 -8.32 -8.10 -0.98
C SER A 26 -7.75 -6.81 -1.55
N ALA A 27 -7.60 -6.74 -2.88
CA ALA A 27 -7.11 -5.54 -3.57
C ALA A 27 -7.94 -4.30 -3.23
N GLU A 28 -9.25 -4.47 -3.09
CA GLU A 28 -10.18 -3.40 -2.75
C GLU A 28 -9.97 -2.87 -1.33
N CYS A 29 -9.59 -3.72 -0.36
CA CYS A 29 -9.32 -3.29 1.01
C CYS A 29 -8.13 -2.32 1.07
N TRP A 30 -7.07 -2.59 0.31
CA TRP A 30 -5.88 -1.73 0.25
C TRP A 30 -6.20 -0.35 -0.35
N VAL A 31 -6.98 -0.33 -1.44
CA VAL A 31 -7.44 0.92 -2.06
C VAL A 31 -8.38 1.68 -1.13
N ALA A 32 -9.30 0.99 -0.46
CA ALA A 32 -10.24 1.60 0.47
C ALA A 32 -9.54 2.20 1.69
N LEU A 33 -8.52 1.52 2.25
CA LEU A 33 -7.68 2.04 3.32
C LEU A 33 -6.97 3.32 2.88
N ASP A 34 -6.33 3.32 1.71
CA ASP A 34 -5.66 4.52 1.18
C ASP A 34 -6.63 5.71 1.07
N LEU A 35 -7.81 5.49 0.51
CA LEU A 35 -8.81 6.54 0.34
C LEU A 35 -9.35 7.03 1.69
N ALA A 36 -9.62 6.14 2.65
CA ALA A 36 -10.11 6.51 3.96
C ALA A 36 -9.09 7.37 4.74
N VAL A 37 -7.79 7.11 4.56
CA VAL A 37 -6.73 7.92 5.20
C VAL A 37 -6.45 9.21 4.43
N ARG A 38 -6.61 9.21 3.11
CA ARG A 38 -6.35 10.40 2.29
C ARG A 38 -7.49 11.41 2.33
N TYR A 39 -8.72 10.89 2.39
CA TYR A 39 -9.97 11.62 2.35
C TYR A 39 -10.90 11.06 3.44
N PRO A 40 -10.65 11.42 4.72
CA PRO A 40 -11.44 10.92 5.82
C PRO A 40 -12.92 11.28 5.67
N PRO A 41 -13.84 10.48 6.25
CA PRO A 41 -15.27 10.75 6.19
C PRO A 41 -15.62 12.09 6.84
N TRP A 42 -16.75 12.69 6.44
CA TRP A 42 -17.20 14.00 6.92
C TRP A 42 -17.41 14.07 8.44
N TYR A 43 -17.60 12.93 9.11
CA TYR A 43 -17.75 12.81 10.56
C TYR A 43 -16.42 12.56 11.29
N ALA A 44 -15.29 12.49 10.57
CA ALA A 44 -13.98 12.42 11.20
C ALA A 44 -13.69 13.72 11.98
N PRO A 45 -12.88 13.67 13.05
CA PRO A 45 -12.45 14.88 13.74
C PRO A 45 -11.83 15.89 12.77
N ASP A 46 -12.17 17.17 12.95
CA ASP A 46 -11.61 18.25 12.14
C ASP A 46 -10.09 18.21 12.16
N GLY A 47 -9.48 18.29 10.97
CA GLY A 47 -8.04 18.27 10.84
C GLY A 47 -7.38 16.94 11.23
N TRP A 48 -8.11 15.82 11.12
CA TRP A 48 -7.55 14.49 11.39
C TRP A 48 -6.19 14.30 10.72
N ASP A 49 -5.18 14.19 11.57
CA ASP A 49 -3.84 13.72 11.30
C ASP A 49 -3.61 12.59 12.31
N ALA A 50 -3.44 11.38 11.81
CA ALA A 50 -3.48 10.20 12.66
C ALA A 50 -2.40 10.30 13.77
N PRO A 51 -2.78 10.25 15.05
CA PRO A 51 -1.81 10.27 16.14
C PRO A 51 -0.88 9.07 16.01
N GLN A 52 0.42 9.32 16.05
CA GLN A 52 1.46 8.30 15.88
C GLN A 52 2.31 8.26 17.14
N THR A 53 2.01 7.30 18.02
CA THR A 53 2.73 7.09 19.29
C THR A 53 4.20 6.73 19.05
N ASP A 54 4.46 5.98 17.98
CA ASP A 54 5.79 5.76 17.41
C ASP A 54 5.74 5.98 15.91
N ARG A 55 6.30 7.11 15.45
CA ARG A 55 6.35 7.45 14.02
C ARG A 55 7.09 6.40 13.22
N ASN A 56 8.02 5.65 13.80
CA ASN A 56 8.84 4.68 13.10
C ASN A 56 8.21 3.29 13.02
N ALA A 57 7.10 3.03 13.71
CA ALA A 57 6.43 1.74 13.69
C ALA A 57 5.73 1.43 12.35
N GLU A 58 5.41 0.16 12.12
CA GLU A 58 4.66 -0.30 10.94
C GLU A 58 3.32 0.43 10.78
N PRO A 59 2.44 0.56 11.81
CA PRO A 59 1.14 1.19 11.63
C PRO A 59 1.25 2.68 11.26
N ALA A 60 2.23 3.37 11.85
CA ALA A 60 2.53 4.76 11.52
C ALA A 60 3.05 4.90 10.08
N THR A 61 3.87 3.96 9.61
CA THR A 61 4.35 3.93 8.23
C THR A 61 3.20 3.67 7.25
N ALA A 62 2.29 2.75 7.56
CA ALA A 62 1.08 2.50 6.76
C ALA A 62 0.20 3.76 6.62
N LEU A 63 -0.07 4.44 7.74
CA LEU A 63 -0.82 5.70 7.74
C LEU A 63 -0.09 6.80 6.95
N ALA A 64 1.22 6.93 7.13
CA ALA A 64 2.03 7.92 6.42
C ALA A 64 2.05 7.68 4.92
N LEU A 65 2.08 6.43 4.46
CA LEU A 65 1.95 6.08 3.05
C LEU A 65 0.61 6.52 2.47
N CYS A 66 -0.47 6.54 3.24
CA CYS A 66 -1.81 6.92 2.77
C CYS A 66 -2.16 8.39 3.02
N HIS A 67 -1.27 9.14 3.68
CA HIS A 67 -1.51 10.50 4.12
C HIS A 67 -1.81 11.47 2.94
N ARG A 68 -2.62 12.51 3.18
CA ARG A 68 -3.01 13.51 2.17
C ARG A 68 -1.84 14.28 1.56
N SER A 69 -0.85 14.64 2.37
CA SER A 69 0.39 15.30 1.93
C SER A 69 1.33 14.33 1.23
N GLY A 70 1.66 14.61 -0.04
CA GLY A 70 2.61 13.82 -0.82
C GLY A 70 4.01 13.78 -0.21
N ARG A 71 4.44 14.84 0.51
CA ARG A 71 5.74 14.87 1.20
C ARG A 71 5.83 13.82 2.32
N ILE A 72 4.73 13.60 3.04
CA ILE A 72 4.66 12.58 4.10
C ILE A 72 4.67 11.18 3.49
N ARG A 73 3.92 10.98 2.38
CA ARG A 73 3.95 9.71 1.64
C ARG A 73 5.35 9.38 1.12
N GLU A 74 6.02 10.37 0.53
CA GLU A 74 7.39 10.22 0.01
C GLU A 74 8.37 9.81 1.11
N ALA A 75 8.38 10.53 2.24
CA ALA A 75 9.25 10.22 3.38
C ALA A 75 8.93 8.85 4.03
N ALA A 76 7.71 8.34 3.88
CA ALA A 76 7.35 7.01 4.36
C ALA A 76 7.96 5.88 3.53
N LEU A 77 8.27 6.12 2.25
CA LEU A 77 8.84 5.10 1.36
C LEU A 77 10.22 4.60 1.84
N ASP A 78 10.99 5.44 2.54
CA ASP A 78 12.30 5.05 3.09
C ASP A 78 12.22 3.99 4.20
N ARG A 79 11.02 3.73 4.73
CA ARG A 79 10.77 2.75 5.79
C ARG A 79 10.06 1.50 5.30
N VAL A 80 9.52 1.51 4.08
CA VAL A 80 8.73 0.39 3.53
C VAL A 80 9.50 -0.91 3.51
N SER A 81 10.79 -0.89 3.16
CA SER A 81 11.62 -2.11 3.09
C SER A 81 11.81 -2.82 4.43
N ARG A 82 11.50 -2.16 5.56
CA ARG A 82 11.55 -2.75 6.91
C ARG A 82 10.31 -3.61 7.20
N TYR A 83 9.25 -3.46 6.44
CA TYR A 83 7.93 -4.04 6.72
C TYR A 83 7.36 -4.71 5.46
N PRO A 84 7.57 -6.03 5.29
CA PRO A 84 7.08 -6.77 4.12
C PRO A 84 5.56 -6.65 3.90
N ASP A 85 4.79 -6.52 4.98
CA ASP A 85 3.33 -6.33 4.95
C ASP A 85 2.89 -4.99 4.35
N LEU A 86 3.82 -4.05 4.10
CA LEU A 86 3.56 -2.79 3.39
C LEU A 86 3.69 -2.90 1.87
N LEU A 87 4.07 -4.06 1.33
CA LEU A 87 4.15 -4.27 -0.13
C LEU A 87 2.86 -3.88 -0.87
N PRO A 88 1.64 -4.21 -0.38
CA PRO A 88 0.41 -3.77 -1.03
C PRO A 88 0.32 -2.24 -1.13
N LEU A 89 0.65 -1.50 -0.06
CA LEU A 89 0.65 -0.04 -0.07
C LEU A 89 1.73 0.54 -0.99
N LEU A 90 2.89 -0.12 -1.10
CA LEU A 90 3.92 0.24 -2.09
C LEU A 90 3.39 0.12 -3.52
N VAL A 91 2.65 -0.95 -3.82
CA VAL A 91 1.98 -1.15 -5.11
C VAL A 91 0.97 -0.02 -5.37
N VAL A 92 0.19 0.40 -4.36
CA VAL A 92 -0.69 1.58 -4.52
C VAL A 92 0.12 2.84 -4.84
N ARG A 93 1.26 3.07 -4.17
CA ARG A 93 2.12 4.25 -4.41
C ARG A 93 2.78 4.29 -5.79
N CYS A 94 2.92 3.15 -6.46
CA CYS A 94 3.38 3.11 -7.86
C CYS A 94 2.41 3.81 -8.86
N THR A 95 1.20 4.16 -8.40
CA THR A 95 0.19 4.90 -9.16
C THR A 95 -0.04 6.32 -8.65
N ASP A 96 0.81 6.83 -7.73
CA ASP A 96 0.58 8.13 -7.11
C ASP A 96 0.59 9.29 -8.14
N TRP A 97 -0.25 10.30 -7.88
CA TRP A 97 -0.34 11.49 -8.70
C TRP A 97 0.94 12.34 -8.56
N ALA A 98 1.54 12.37 -7.38
CA ALA A 98 2.78 13.06 -7.12
C ALA A 98 3.94 12.27 -7.73
N ALA A 99 4.59 12.84 -8.76
CA ALA A 99 5.72 12.18 -9.43
C ALA A 99 6.83 11.74 -8.47
N PRO A 100 7.27 12.55 -7.48
CA PRO A 100 8.32 12.11 -6.54
C PRO A 100 7.96 10.83 -5.78
N VAL A 101 6.74 10.76 -5.24
CA VAL A 101 6.23 9.55 -4.55
C VAL A 101 6.22 8.36 -5.49
N ARG A 102 5.68 8.57 -6.70
CA ARG A 102 5.49 7.50 -7.68
C ARG A 102 6.82 6.91 -8.16
N GLU A 103 7.76 7.75 -8.59
CA GLU A 103 9.04 7.26 -9.10
C GLU A 103 9.87 6.59 -7.99
N ARG A 104 9.81 7.10 -6.75
CA ARG A 104 10.44 6.44 -5.60
C ARG A 104 9.80 5.08 -5.31
N ALA A 105 8.48 4.97 -5.34
CA ALA A 105 7.78 3.71 -5.14
C ALA A 105 8.11 2.69 -6.23
N ARG A 106 8.19 3.12 -7.49
CA ARG A 106 8.57 2.26 -8.63
C ARG A 106 9.99 1.73 -8.50
N ALA A 107 10.94 2.56 -8.07
CA ALA A 107 12.30 2.13 -7.80
C ALA A 107 12.35 1.05 -6.69
N LEU A 108 11.57 1.21 -5.62
CA LEU A 108 11.48 0.19 -4.57
C LEU A 108 10.78 -1.09 -5.04
N LEU A 109 9.73 -0.98 -5.85
CA LEU A 109 9.02 -2.14 -6.40
C LEU A 109 9.89 -2.91 -7.41
N ALA A 110 10.84 -2.24 -8.09
CA ALA A 110 11.80 -2.89 -8.98
C ALA A 110 12.69 -3.90 -8.26
N GLU A 111 12.98 -3.65 -6.98
CA GLU A 111 13.80 -4.51 -6.11
C GLU A 111 12.97 -5.55 -5.34
N ALA A 112 11.65 -5.57 -5.53
CA ALA A 112 10.77 -6.49 -4.79
C ALA A 112 10.92 -7.94 -5.30
N PRO A 113 10.92 -8.95 -4.40
CA PRO A 113 10.97 -10.35 -4.80
C PRO A 113 9.80 -10.74 -5.70
N HIS A 114 10.06 -11.57 -6.72
CA HIS A 114 9.02 -12.06 -7.65
C HIS A 114 7.83 -12.70 -6.94
N ALA A 115 8.07 -13.51 -5.89
CA ALA A 115 7.00 -14.12 -5.10
C ALA A 115 6.07 -13.07 -4.45
N GLY A 116 6.62 -11.95 -3.99
CA GLY A 116 5.84 -10.84 -3.45
C GLY A 116 4.99 -10.17 -4.53
N LEU A 117 5.54 -9.98 -5.74
CA LEU A 117 4.78 -9.42 -6.87
C LEU A 117 3.62 -10.33 -7.27
N VAL A 118 3.85 -11.65 -7.35
CA VAL A 118 2.81 -12.61 -7.69
C VAL A 118 1.72 -12.67 -6.62
N ALA A 119 2.08 -12.64 -5.34
CA ALA A 119 1.12 -12.55 -4.24
C ALA A 119 0.23 -11.30 -4.31
N GLN A 120 0.68 -10.24 -5.00
CA GLN A 120 -0.06 -8.99 -5.18
C GLN A 120 -0.73 -8.89 -6.56
N ALA A 121 -0.85 -9.98 -7.32
CA ALA A 121 -1.37 -9.97 -8.68
C ALA A 121 -2.76 -9.30 -8.79
N GLU A 122 -3.69 -9.63 -7.89
CA GLU A 122 -5.04 -9.02 -7.88
C GLU A 122 -4.96 -7.49 -7.78
N LEU A 123 -4.17 -6.98 -6.82
CA LEU A 123 -4.02 -5.53 -6.60
C LEU A 123 -3.30 -4.85 -7.77
N ILE A 124 -2.25 -5.47 -8.29
CA ILE A 124 -1.49 -4.95 -9.44
C ILE A 124 -2.40 -4.85 -10.66
N LEU A 125 -3.20 -5.88 -10.95
CA LEU A 125 -4.13 -5.90 -12.09
C LEU A 125 -5.28 -4.91 -11.89
N LEU A 126 -5.83 -4.79 -10.68
CA LEU A 126 -6.85 -3.80 -10.35
C LEU A 126 -6.34 -2.37 -10.63
N LEU A 127 -5.11 -2.06 -10.19
CA LEU A 127 -4.50 -0.74 -10.39
C LEU A 127 -3.97 -0.53 -11.81
N GLY A 128 -3.59 -1.59 -12.52
CA GLY A 128 -3.14 -1.54 -13.91
C GLY A 128 -4.19 -0.97 -14.87
N ARG A 129 -5.47 -1.02 -14.49
CA ARG A 129 -6.59 -0.40 -15.22
C ARG A 129 -6.64 1.12 -15.08
N ARG A 130 -5.87 1.71 -14.17
CA ARG A 130 -5.84 3.15 -13.89
C ARG A 130 -4.72 3.84 -14.66
N GLU A 131 -4.87 5.15 -14.83
CA GLU A 131 -3.78 6.00 -15.31
C GLU A 131 -2.54 5.81 -14.41
N ARG A 132 -1.36 5.60 -15.00
CA ARG A 132 -0.06 5.34 -14.34
C ARG A 132 0.12 3.95 -13.72
N GLY A 133 -0.85 3.04 -13.85
CA GLY A 133 -0.81 1.67 -13.34
C GLY A 133 0.12 0.68 -14.07
N GLY A 134 0.56 1.02 -15.29
CA GLY A 134 1.29 0.10 -16.16
C GLY A 134 2.59 -0.48 -15.58
N PHE A 135 3.33 0.32 -14.79
CA PHE A 135 4.64 -0.11 -14.27
C PHE A 135 4.55 -1.39 -13.41
N ALA A 136 3.62 -1.45 -12.46
CA ALA A 136 3.49 -2.62 -11.60
C ALA A 136 3.03 -3.86 -12.39
N ALA A 137 2.17 -3.67 -13.40
CA ALA A 137 1.72 -4.74 -14.28
C ALA A 137 2.86 -5.29 -15.15
N GLU A 138 3.75 -4.43 -15.64
CA GLU A 138 4.96 -4.86 -16.35
C GLU A 138 5.90 -5.66 -15.44
N GLN A 139 6.09 -5.23 -14.19
CA GLN A 139 6.88 -5.95 -13.19
C GLN A 139 6.30 -7.33 -12.86
N LEU A 140 4.97 -7.42 -12.70
CA LEU A 140 4.28 -8.70 -12.53
C LEU A 140 4.48 -9.60 -13.77
N GLY A 141 4.33 -9.05 -14.97
CA GLY A 141 4.55 -9.81 -16.20
C GLY A 141 5.97 -10.36 -16.33
N ARG A 142 6.99 -9.61 -15.89
CA ARG A 142 8.37 -10.10 -15.79
C ARG A 142 8.49 -11.21 -14.75
N ALA A 143 7.96 -10.99 -13.55
CA ALA A 143 7.98 -11.98 -12.47
C ALA A 143 7.35 -13.33 -12.89
N LEU A 144 6.27 -13.30 -13.68
CA LEU A 144 5.61 -14.51 -14.19
C LEU A 144 6.41 -15.23 -15.30
N ARG A 145 7.24 -14.51 -16.07
CA ARG A 145 8.07 -15.09 -17.14
C ARG A 145 9.42 -15.57 -16.66
N GLU A 146 10.00 -14.88 -15.70
CA GLU A 146 11.39 -15.04 -15.25
C GLU A 146 11.49 -15.71 -13.87
N GLY A 147 10.38 -15.73 -13.11
CA GLY A 147 10.32 -16.31 -11.79
C GLY A 147 10.24 -17.83 -11.77
N PRO A 148 10.55 -18.46 -10.61
CA PRO A 148 10.42 -19.89 -10.43
C PRO A 148 8.95 -20.32 -10.55
N ALA A 149 8.69 -21.52 -11.08
CA ALA A 149 7.33 -22.03 -11.29
C ALA A 149 6.50 -22.05 -10.00
N GLU A 150 7.15 -22.30 -8.88
CA GLU A 150 6.57 -22.30 -7.53
C GLU A 150 5.99 -20.94 -7.13
N ALA A 151 6.54 -19.83 -7.66
CA ALA A 151 6.01 -18.50 -7.40
C ALA A 151 4.62 -18.29 -8.02
N VAL A 152 4.25 -19.08 -9.04
CA VAL A 152 2.98 -18.99 -9.76
C VAL A 152 1.88 -19.85 -9.13
N HIS A 153 2.23 -20.82 -8.28
CA HIS A 153 1.27 -21.71 -7.61
C HIS A 153 0.12 -20.98 -6.90
N PRO A 154 0.31 -19.82 -6.23
CA PRO A 154 -0.81 -19.09 -5.61
C PRO A 154 -1.89 -18.60 -6.59
N LEU A 155 -1.63 -18.64 -7.90
CA LEU A 155 -2.56 -18.20 -8.95
C LEU A 155 -3.34 -19.35 -9.62
N LEU A 156 -3.09 -20.61 -9.25
CA LEU A 156 -3.68 -21.82 -9.83
C LEU A 156 -4.64 -22.48 -8.83
#